data_AF-A0A960UUU1-F1
#
_entry.id   AF-A0A960UUU1-F1
#
_cell.length_a   1.000
_cell.length_b   1.000
_cell.length_c   1.000
_cell.angle_alpha   90.00
_cell.angle_beta   90.00
_cell.angle_gamma   90.00
#
_symmetry.space_group_name_H-M   'P 1'
#
loop_
_entity.id
_entity.type
_entity.pdbx_description
1 polymer ?
#
loop_
_entity_poly.entity_id
_entity_poly.type
_entity_poly.pdbx_seq_one_letter_code
_entity_poly.pdbx_strand_id
1 'polypeptide(L)'
;MSERPFRILGIQQIAIGGADKSRLSRLWVDLFGLEKTSSYQSEKENVDEDILRIGSGPHAIEVDIMQPIDPEKAPKVHVPPLNHIGLWVDDLEKAVEYMTKNGMRFTPGGIRKGAA
;
A
#
# COMPACT_ATOMS: atom_id res chain seq x y z
N MET A 1 -25.23 -0.13 18.41
CA MET A 1 -24.08 0.21 17.53
C MET A 1 -24.68 0.73 16.24
N SER A 2 -24.25 1.89 15.74
CA SER A 2 -24.68 2.38 14.42
C SER A 2 -24.25 1.37 13.36
N GLU A 3 -25.12 1.07 12.40
CA GLU A 3 -24.72 0.28 11.24
C GLU A 3 -23.67 1.07 10.43
N ARG A 4 -22.65 0.37 9.92
CA ARG A 4 -21.60 1.01 9.10
C ARG A 4 -22.21 1.38 7.74
N PRO A 5 -22.09 2.65 7.28
CA PRO A 5 -22.68 3.09 6.02
C PRO A 5 -21.83 2.73 4.78
N PHE A 6 -20.85 1.84 4.94
CA PHE A 6 -19.90 1.38 3.93
C PHE A 6 -19.50 -0.07 4.20
N ARG A 7 -18.92 -0.72 3.20
CA ARG A 7 -18.42 -2.10 3.21
C ARG A 7 -16.96 -2.11 2.81
N ILE A 8 -16.17 -2.92 3.51
CA ILE A 8 -14.84 -3.32 3.05
C ILE A 8 -15.04 -4.47 2.07
N LEU A 9 -14.56 -4.31 0.85
CA LEU A 9 -14.76 -5.27 -0.23
C LEU A 9 -13.62 -6.29 -0.33
N GLY A 10 -12.43 -5.93 0.13
CA GLY A 10 -11.25 -6.80 0.10
C GLY A 10 -9.95 -6.03 0.29
N ILE A 11 -8.84 -6.74 0.10
CA ILE A 11 -7.50 -6.14 0.06
C ILE A 11 -7.28 -5.60 -1.35
N GLN A 12 -6.82 -4.35 -1.44
CA GLN A 12 -6.41 -3.72 -2.69
C GLN A 12 -4.90 -3.88 -2.90
N GLN A 13 -4.10 -3.51 -1.90
CA GLN A 13 -2.64 -3.63 -1.98
C GLN A 13 -2.00 -3.99 -0.64
N ILE A 14 -0.77 -4.51 -0.70
CA ILE A 14 0.12 -4.75 0.43
C ILE A 14 1.46 -4.09 0.13
N ALA A 15 1.89 -3.15 0.94
CA ALA A 15 3.21 -2.55 0.83
C ALA A 15 4.19 -3.18 1.84
N ILE A 16 5.39 -3.49 1.36
CA ILE A 16 6.45 -4.12 2.16
C ILE A 16 7.77 -3.38 1.92
N GLY A 17 8.23 -2.68 2.96
CA GLY A 17 9.54 -2.04 2.97
C GLY A 17 10.65 -2.96 3.48
N GLY A 18 11.78 -3.00 2.77
CA GLY A 18 13.02 -3.68 3.19
C GLY A 18 14.26 -2.84 2.89
N ALA A 19 15.40 -3.20 3.47
CA ALA A 19 16.67 -2.53 3.18
C ALA A 19 17.22 -2.87 1.77
N ASP A 20 16.77 -3.98 1.20
CA ASP A 20 17.20 -4.49 -0.11
C ASP A 20 16.01 -5.12 -0.84
N LYS A 21 15.53 -4.43 -1.88
CA LYS A 21 14.40 -4.85 -2.71
C LYS A 21 14.72 -6.11 -3.51
N SER A 22 15.99 -6.41 -3.78
CA SER A 22 16.37 -7.63 -4.52
C SER A 22 16.02 -8.90 -3.74
N ARG A 23 16.15 -8.88 -2.41
CA ARG A 23 15.73 -9.99 -1.54
C ARG A 23 14.23 -10.18 -1.52
N LEU A 24 13.48 -9.08 -1.56
CA LEU A 24 12.02 -9.10 -1.68
C LEU A 24 11.62 -9.67 -3.04
N SER A 25 12.21 -9.17 -4.13
CA SER A 25 11.96 -9.65 -5.49
C SER A 25 12.24 -11.16 -5.61
N ARG A 26 13.36 -11.63 -5.05
CA ARG A 26 13.67 -13.06 -5.03
C ARG A 26 12.58 -13.91 -4.38
N LEU A 27 11.97 -13.42 -3.30
CA LEU A 27 10.88 -14.15 -2.66
C LEU A 27 9.58 -14.04 -3.47
N TRP A 28 9.15 -12.82 -3.75
CA TRP A 28 7.81 -12.56 -4.29
C TRP A 28 7.70 -12.88 -5.78
N VAL A 29 8.72 -12.53 -6.57
CA VAL A 29 8.73 -12.79 -8.01
C VAL A 29 9.28 -14.19 -8.27
N ASP A 30 10.51 -14.49 -7.85
CA ASP A 30 11.16 -15.74 -8.29
C ASP A 30 10.59 -16.99 -7.62
N LEU A 31 10.32 -16.94 -6.30
CA LEU A 31 9.83 -18.11 -5.55
C LEU A 31 8.30 -18.22 -5.56
N PHE A 32 7.57 -17.12 -5.42
CA PHE A 32 6.11 -17.12 -5.38
C PHE A 32 5.45 -16.87 -6.74
N GLY A 33 6.19 -16.40 -7.74
CA GLY A 33 5.69 -16.25 -9.11
C GLY A 33 4.78 -15.06 -9.32
N LEU A 34 4.87 -14.00 -8.50
CA LEU A 34 4.10 -12.78 -8.75
C LEU A 34 4.59 -12.06 -10.01
N GLU A 35 3.65 -11.46 -10.74
CA GLU A 35 3.96 -10.67 -11.93
C GLU A 35 4.40 -9.27 -11.53
N LYS A 36 5.59 -8.84 -11.97
CA LYS A 36 6.00 -7.44 -11.85
C LYS A 36 5.32 -6.61 -12.93
N THR A 37 4.42 -5.70 -12.54
CA THR A 37 3.63 -4.88 -13.47
C THR A 37 4.28 -3.53 -13.75
N SER A 38 5.00 -2.95 -12.78
CA SER A 38 5.72 -1.67 -12.96
C SER A 38 6.84 -1.46 -11.93
N SER A 39 7.62 -0.39 -12.15
CA SER A 39 8.59 0.15 -11.19
C SER A 39 8.40 1.65 -11.03
N TYR A 40 8.66 2.16 -9.84
CA TYR A 40 8.54 3.57 -9.51
C TYR A 40 9.70 4.02 -8.61
N GLN A 41 10.18 5.24 -8.81
CA GLN A 41 11.21 5.86 -7.98
C GLN A 41 10.85 7.29 -7.64
N SER A 42 11.09 7.69 -6.39
CA SER A 42 10.91 9.07 -5.92
C SER A 42 12.02 9.47 -4.95
N GLU A 43 12.90 10.37 -5.38
CA GLU A 43 13.94 10.96 -4.53
C GLU A 43 13.37 11.81 -3.38
N LYS A 44 12.19 12.41 -3.61
CA LYS A 44 11.48 13.21 -2.62
C LYS A 44 10.98 12.34 -1.47
N GLU A 45 10.38 11.20 -1.80
CA GLU A 45 9.85 10.25 -0.81
C GLU A 45 10.89 9.21 -0.37
N ASN A 46 12.12 9.30 -0.90
CA ASN A 46 13.23 8.38 -0.65
C ASN A 46 12.84 6.91 -0.86
N VAL A 47 12.23 6.58 -2.00
CA VAL A 47 11.70 5.24 -2.28
C VAL A 47 12.04 4.77 -3.69
N ASP A 48 12.46 3.51 -3.78
CA ASP A 48 12.56 2.72 -5.01
C ASP A 48 11.68 1.47 -4.87
N GLU A 49 10.69 1.35 -5.74
CA GLU A 49 9.52 0.49 -5.59
C GLU A 49 9.29 -0.35 -6.85
N ASP A 50 8.93 -1.61 -6.67
CA ASP A 50 8.34 -2.44 -7.71
C ASP A 50 6.90 -2.81 -7.31
N ILE A 51 5.98 -2.66 -8.25
CA ILE A 51 4.58 -3.05 -8.09
C ILE A 51 4.43 -4.45 -8.67
N LEU A 52 3.98 -5.37 -7.83
CA LEU A 52 3.72 -6.75 -8.20
C LEU A 52 2.22 -7.02 -8.17
N ARG A 53 1.78 -8.06 -8.88
CA ARG A 53 0.38 -8.47 -8.93
C ARG A 53 0.23 -9.96 -8.66
N ILE A 54 -0.78 -10.29 -7.86
CA ILE A 54 -1.30 -11.65 -7.71
C ILE A 54 -2.80 -11.66 -8.01
N GLY A 55 -3.28 -12.71 -8.67
CA GLY A 55 -4.69 -12.86 -9.02
C GLY A 55 -5.12 -11.98 -10.19
N SER A 56 -6.44 -11.98 -10.46
CA SER A 56 -7.02 -11.43 -11.67
C SER A 56 -8.36 -10.75 -11.43
N GLY A 57 -8.71 -9.79 -12.29
CA GLY A 57 -9.99 -9.08 -12.21
C GLY A 57 -10.22 -8.42 -10.84
N PRO A 58 -11.45 -8.49 -10.29
CA PRO A 58 -11.79 -7.89 -8.99
C PRO A 58 -11.05 -8.49 -7.77
N HIS A 59 -10.39 -9.64 -7.93
CA HIS A 59 -9.63 -10.29 -6.86
C HIS A 59 -8.12 -10.10 -7.01
N ALA A 60 -7.69 -9.27 -7.96
CA ALA A 60 -6.27 -8.93 -8.09
C ALA A 60 -5.83 -8.07 -6.91
N ILE A 61 -4.66 -8.38 -6.38
CA ILE A 61 -4.02 -7.65 -5.28
C ILE A 61 -2.66 -7.17 -5.75
N GLU A 62 -2.38 -5.89 -5.47
CA GLU A 62 -1.06 -5.30 -5.69
C GLU A 62 -0.14 -5.58 -4.48
N VAL A 63 1.12 -5.91 -4.74
CA VAL A 63 2.14 -6.09 -3.71
C VAL A 63 3.32 -5.18 -4.04
N ASP A 64 3.44 -4.09 -3.29
CA ASP A 64 4.45 -3.06 -3.52
C ASP A 64 5.67 -3.38 -2.66
N ILE A 65 6.77 -3.79 -3.30
CA ILE A 65 8.03 -4.05 -2.62
C ILE A 65 8.95 -2.84 -2.75
N MET A 66 9.45 -2.35 -1.62
CA MET A 66 10.13 -1.06 -1.55
C MET A 66 11.47 -1.15 -0.84
N GLN A 67 12.43 -0.34 -1.29
CA GLN A 67 13.65 -0.01 -0.55
C GLN A 67 13.87 1.51 -0.52
N PRO A 68 14.64 2.05 0.44
CA PRO A 68 15.08 3.44 0.34
C PRO A 68 16.04 3.61 -0.85
N ILE A 69 16.00 4.79 -1.50
CA ILE A 69 17.05 5.17 -2.46
C ILE A 69 18.36 5.42 -1.71
N ASP A 70 18.28 6.15 -0.59
CA ASP A 70 19.37 6.38 0.34
C ASP A 70 18.97 5.88 1.75
N PRO A 71 19.62 4.84 2.29
CA PRO A 71 19.31 4.28 3.62
C PRO A 71 19.46 5.29 4.77
N GLU A 72 20.29 6.32 4.59
CA GLU A 72 20.58 7.31 5.61
C GLU A 72 19.62 8.50 5.58
N LYS A 73 18.91 8.71 4.47
CA LYS A 73 17.96 9.81 4.29
C LYS A 73 16.56 9.43 4.81
N ALA A 74 15.82 10.45 5.27
CA ALA A 74 14.39 10.31 5.56
C ALA A 74 13.54 10.71 4.32
N PRO A 75 12.36 10.10 4.11
CA PRO A 75 11.72 9.03 4.88
C PRO A 75 12.46 7.67 4.80
N LYS A 76 12.37 6.86 5.86
CA LYS A 76 12.95 5.50 5.90
C LYS A 76 11.84 4.46 5.75
N VAL A 77 11.53 4.05 4.53
CA VAL A 77 10.47 3.05 4.23
C VAL A 77 10.71 1.67 4.87
N HIS A 78 11.94 1.41 5.33
CA HIS A 78 12.37 0.16 5.97
C HIS A 78 12.47 0.25 7.50
N VAL A 79 12.29 1.43 8.12
CA VAL A 79 12.41 1.62 9.59
C VAL A 79 11.35 2.58 10.15
N PRO A 80 10.40 2.08 10.99
CA PRO A 80 10.08 0.65 11.13
C PRO A 80 9.63 0.10 9.77
N PRO A 81 9.73 -1.22 9.51
CA PRO A 81 9.29 -1.79 8.23
C PRO A 81 7.87 -1.31 7.90
N LEU A 82 7.74 -0.53 6.82
CA LEU A 82 6.47 0.06 6.44
C LEU A 82 5.59 -1.04 5.87
N ASN A 83 4.73 -1.61 6.71
CA ASN A 83 3.77 -2.64 6.34
C ASN A 83 2.38 -1.99 6.39
N HIS A 84 1.88 -1.52 5.25
CA HIS A 84 0.50 -1.04 5.17
C HIS A 84 -0.30 -1.86 4.17
N ILE A 85 -1.60 -1.94 4.44
CA ILE A 85 -2.57 -2.59 3.56
C ILE A 85 -3.52 -1.52 3.00
N GLY A 86 -3.79 -1.59 1.71
CA GLY A 86 -4.90 -0.90 1.06
C GLY A 86 -6.14 -1.79 1.11
N LEU A 87 -7.30 -1.17 1.35
CA LEU A 87 -8.57 -1.86 1.38
C LEU A 87 -9.50 -1.23 0.34
N TRP A 88 -10.17 -2.07 -0.43
CA TRP A 88 -11.28 -1.62 -1.26
C TRP A 88 -12.47 -1.27 -0.38
N VAL A 89 -13.08 -0.11 -0.65
CA VAL A 89 -14.25 0.40 0.07
C VAL A 89 -15.32 0.80 -0.94
N ASP A 90 -16.57 0.40 -0.72
CA ASP A 90 -17.67 0.73 -1.65
C ASP A 90 -18.05 2.22 -1.66
N ASP A 91 -17.91 2.89 -0.51
CA ASP A 91 -18.18 4.31 -0.33
C ASP A 91 -17.10 4.93 0.57
N LEU A 92 -16.00 5.39 -0.06
CA LEU A 92 -14.83 5.93 0.64
C LEU A 92 -15.17 7.19 1.44
N GLU A 93 -16.04 8.06 0.92
CA GLU A 93 -16.43 9.30 1.60
C GLU A 93 -17.20 8.99 2.89
N LYS A 94 -18.22 8.11 2.82
CA LYS A 94 -18.95 7.69 4.02
C LYS A 94 -18.07 6.92 5.00
N ALA A 95 -17.09 6.16 4.51
CA ALA A 95 -16.14 5.47 5.36
C ALA A 95 -15.28 6.45 6.16
N VAL A 96 -14.70 7.46 5.49
CA VAL A 96 -13.90 8.50 6.15
C VAL A 96 -14.75 9.29 7.14
N GLU A 97 -15.96 9.71 6.76
CA GLU A 97 -16.87 10.44 7.66
C GLU A 97 -17.21 9.60 8.91
N TYR A 98 -17.63 8.35 8.71
CA TYR A 98 -18.00 7.46 9.80
C TYR A 98 -16.81 7.18 10.72
N MET A 99 -15.65 6.82 10.17
CA MET A 99 -14.45 6.55 10.96
C MET A 99 -13.97 7.78 11.74
N THR A 100 -14.06 8.98 11.13
CA THR A 100 -13.72 10.24 11.80
C THR A 100 -14.62 10.47 13.01
N LYS A 101 -15.94 10.30 12.86
CA LYS A 101 -16.90 10.40 13.99
C LYS A 101 -16.62 9.38 15.08
N ASN A 102 -16.02 8.23 14.75
CA ASN A 102 -15.64 7.18 15.67
C ASN A 102 -14.18 7.31 16.19
N GLY A 103 -13.53 8.47 16.01
CA GLY A 103 -12.22 8.77 16.60
C GLY A 103 -11.01 8.24 15.83
N MET A 104 -11.19 7.76 14.60
CA MET A 104 -10.07 7.39 13.73
C MET A 104 -9.19 8.61 13.42
N ARG A 105 -7.87 8.42 13.44
CA ARG A 105 -6.90 9.45 13.06
C ARG A 105 -6.43 9.20 11.63
N PHE A 106 -6.74 10.13 10.74
CA PHE A 106 -6.26 10.09 9.36
C PHE A 106 -4.96 10.88 9.22
N THR A 107 -4.10 10.46 8.30
CA THR A 107 -2.95 11.26 7.90
C THR A 107 -3.41 12.55 7.20
N PRO A 108 -2.63 13.64 7.26
CA PRO A 108 -2.99 14.88 6.57
C PRO A 108 -3.17 14.66 5.06
N GLY A 109 -4.14 15.38 4.45
CA GLY A 109 -4.36 15.37 3.00
C GLY A 109 -5.68 14.74 2.54
N GLY A 110 -6.42 14.07 3.44
CA GLY A 110 -7.75 13.54 3.13
C GLY A 110 -7.78 12.52 1.98
N ILE A 111 -8.94 12.39 1.33
CA ILE A 111 -9.10 11.54 0.14
C ILE A 111 -8.34 12.19 -1.02
N ARG A 112 -7.32 11.50 -1.53
CA ARG A 112 -6.49 12.01 -2.64
C ARG A 112 -7.15 11.71 -3.99
N LYS A 113 -6.81 12.50 -5.00
CA LYS A 113 -7.19 12.23 -6.39
C LYS A 113 -6.63 10.87 -6.82
N GLY A 114 -7.51 9.96 -7.23
CA GLY A 114 -7.16 8.58 -7.59
C GLY A 114 -7.28 7.56 -6.46
N ALA A 115 -7.64 7.97 -5.24
CA ALA A 115 -8.10 7.04 -4.22
C ALA A 115 -9.43 6.42 -4.67
N ALA A 116 -9.52 5.10 -4.56
CA ALA A 116 -10.64 4.30 -5.02
C ALA A 116 -11.04 3.28 -3.95
#